data_AF-A0A352D2K0-F1
#
_entry.id   AF-A0A352D2K0-F1
#
_cell.length_a   1.000
_cell.length_b   1.000
_cell.length_c   1.000
_cell.angle_alpha   90.00
_cell.angle_beta   90.00
_cell.angle_gamma   90.00
#
_symmetry.space_group_name_H-M   'P 1'
#
loop_
_entity.id
_entity.type
_entity.pdbx_description
1 polymer ?
#
loop_
_entity_poly.entity_id
_entity_poly.type
_entity_poly.pdbx_seq_one_letter_code
_entity_poly.pdbx_strand_id
1 'polypeptide(L)'
;MWSSESSYVFRVGQPDILTSFDINLGAGDGSMNLSTLQVDNLYAEVGAGKLSVSFEEESVPSGQILLNIGAGAMILEIPSGVGYQIGYDLGVGKIKIGGKDISDSLDTNGKYESENYATAKIKMIIEANVGVGSLSVENK
;
A
#
# COMPACT_ATOMS: atom_id res chain seq x y z
N MET A 1 -6.58 -28.51 -21.48
CA MET A 1 -6.31 -27.90 -20.17
C MET A 1 -7.02 -26.57 -20.17
N TRP A 2 -8.10 -26.41 -19.41
CA TRP A 2 -8.85 -25.15 -19.34
C TRP A 2 -8.43 -24.46 -18.05
N SER A 3 -7.66 -23.38 -18.14
CA SER A 3 -7.53 -22.43 -17.03
C SER A 3 -8.60 -21.37 -17.24
N SER A 4 -9.75 -21.53 -16.59
CA SER A 4 -10.64 -20.38 -16.43
C SER A 4 -10.00 -19.48 -15.39
N GLU A 5 -9.23 -18.49 -15.84
CA GLU A 5 -8.79 -17.42 -14.94
C GLU A 5 -10.04 -16.64 -14.51
N SER A 6 -10.26 -16.56 -13.20
CA SER A 6 -11.34 -15.75 -12.66
C SER A 6 -10.86 -14.31 -12.61
N SER A 7 -11.57 -13.42 -13.30
CA SER A 7 -11.28 -11.99 -13.32
C SER A 7 -12.53 -11.22 -12.92
N TYR A 8 -12.35 -10.25 -12.03
CA TYR A 8 -13.43 -9.45 -11.48
C TYR A 8 -13.08 -7.97 -11.57
N VAL A 9 -14.06 -7.15 -11.89
CA VAL A 9 -13.93 -5.69 -11.88
C VAL A 9 -15.04 -5.12 -11.00
N PHE A 10 -14.64 -4.45 -9.93
CA PHE A 10 -15.54 -3.75 -9.03
C PHE A 10 -15.41 -2.25 -9.26
N ARG A 11 -16.55 -1.55 -9.25
CA ARG A 11 -16.61 -0.08 -9.25
C ARG A 11 -17.45 0.33 -8.05
N VAL A 12 -16.78 0.85 -7.04
CA VAL A 12 -17.36 1.18 -5.74
C VAL A 12 -16.78 2.53 -5.27
N GLY A 13 -17.48 3.18 -4.34
CA GLY A 13 -17.13 4.51 -3.84
C GLY A 13 -17.90 5.64 -4.53
N GLN A 14 -18.01 6.76 -3.85
CA GLN A 14 -18.54 8.02 -4.36
C GLN A 14 -17.54 9.14 -4.04
N PRO A 15 -17.13 9.99 -5.00
CA PRO A 15 -16.08 10.99 -4.79
C PRO A 15 -16.30 11.93 -3.60
N ASP A 16 -17.56 12.24 -3.32
CA ASP A 16 -17.94 13.19 -2.26
C ASP A 16 -18.23 12.53 -0.91
N ILE A 17 -18.03 11.21 -0.80
CA ILE A 17 -18.24 10.46 0.44
C ILE A 17 -16.93 9.88 0.92
N LEU A 18 -16.52 10.32 2.10
CA LEU A 18 -15.40 9.76 2.83
C LEU A 18 -15.60 8.25 3.06
N THR A 19 -14.71 7.43 2.53
CA THR A 19 -14.87 5.97 2.45
C THR A 19 -13.67 5.24 3.04
N SER A 20 -13.91 4.21 3.86
CA SER A 20 -12.89 3.26 4.29
C SER A 20 -12.98 1.97 3.47
N PHE A 21 -11.82 1.40 3.13
CA PHE A 21 -11.71 0.16 2.37
C PHE A 21 -11.10 -0.94 3.22
N ASP A 22 -11.71 -2.12 3.18
CA ASP A 22 -11.19 -3.37 3.74
C ASP A 22 -11.16 -4.42 2.64
N ILE A 23 -9.95 -4.84 2.26
CA ILE A 23 -9.70 -5.71 1.12
C ILE A 23 -8.89 -6.92 1.56
N ASN A 24 -9.45 -8.10 1.34
CA ASN A 24 -8.75 -9.37 1.54
C ASN A 24 -8.60 -10.09 0.20
N LEU A 25 -7.37 -10.17 -0.29
CA LEU A 25 -6.96 -10.94 -1.46
C LEU A 25 -6.26 -12.22 -1.01
N GLY A 26 -7.02 -13.31 -0.85
CA GLY A 26 -6.47 -14.58 -0.38
C GLY A 26 -5.35 -15.13 -1.28
N ALA A 27 -5.62 -15.27 -2.58
CA ALA A 27 -4.59 -15.59 -3.56
C ALA A 27 -4.91 -14.99 -4.94
N GLY A 28 -3.91 -14.40 -5.59
CA GLY A 28 -4.02 -13.83 -6.93
C GLY A 28 -3.41 -12.44 -7.04
N ASP A 29 -3.69 -11.78 -8.17
CA ASP A 29 -3.20 -10.44 -8.45
C ASP A 29 -4.35 -9.44 -8.53
N GLY A 30 -4.14 -8.26 -7.99
CA GLY A 30 -5.12 -7.18 -7.95
C GLY A 30 -4.51 -5.81 -8.20
N SER A 31 -5.35 -4.91 -8.69
CA SER A 31 -5.06 -3.49 -8.73
C SER A 31 -6.25 -2.68 -8.23
N MET A 32 -5.97 -1.61 -7.52
CA MET A 32 -6.96 -0.72 -6.95
C MET A 32 -6.58 0.72 -7.29
N ASN A 33 -7.46 1.41 -8.00
CA ASN A 33 -7.31 2.82 -8.30
C ASN A 33 -8.28 3.61 -7.41
N LEU A 34 -7.73 4.39 -6.49
CA LEU A 34 -8.48 5.23 -5.55
C LEU A 34 -8.44 6.72 -5.92
N SER A 35 -7.83 7.08 -7.04
CA SER A 35 -7.45 8.44 -7.45
C SER A 35 -8.54 9.51 -7.39
N THR A 36 -9.82 9.14 -7.36
CA THR A 36 -10.96 10.07 -7.39
C THR A 36 -11.82 10.04 -6.13
N LEU A 37 -11.40 9.30 -5.10
CA LEU A 37 -12.20 9.06 -3.90
C LEU A 37 -11.62 9.75 -2.67
N GLN A 38 -12.47 10.26 -1.80
CA GLN A 38 -12.05 10.66 -0.45
C GLN A 38 -11.88 9.40 0.41
N VAL A 39 -10.63 9.01 0.66
CA VAL A 39 -10.32 7.81 1.44
C VAL A 39 -10.07 8.19 2.90
N ASP A 40 -10.68 7.46 3.83
CA ASP A 40 -10.38 7.58 5.26
C ASP A 40 -9.31 6.58 5.66
N ASN A 41 -9.65 5.29 5.65
CA ASN A 41 -8.73 4.20 6.00
C ASN A 41 -8.61 3.20 4.85
N LEU A 42 -7.45 2.57 4.76
CA LEU A 42 -7.22 1.43 3.88
C LEU A 42 -6.65 0.27 4.69
N TYR A 43 -7.40 -0.81 4.77
CA TYR A 43 -6.98 -2.11 5.29
C TYR A 43 -6.83 -3.05 4.10
N ALA A 44 -5.62 -3.55 3.86
CA ALA A 44 -5.34 -4.42 2.73
C ALA A 44 -4.54 -5.65 3.17
N GLU A 45 -5.10 -6.83 2.91
CA GLU A 45 -4.48 -8.13 3.14
C GLU A 45 -4.26 -8.85 1.82
N VAL A 46 -3.05 -9.37 1.62
CA VAL A 46 -2.69 -10.24 0.49
C VAL A 46 -2.11 -11.53 1.06
N GLY A 47 -2.84 -12.64 0.91
CA GLY A 47 -2.38 -13.95 1.35
C GLY A 47 -1.21 -14.45 0.49
N ALA A 48 -1.45 -14.64 -0.81
CA ALA A 48 -0.42 -14.99 -1.78
C ALA A 48 -0.62 -14.32 -3.15
N GLY A 49 0.32 -13.48 -3.58
CA GLY A 49 0.26 -12.82 -4.90
C GLY A 49 0.60 -11.34 -4.82
N LYS A 50 -0.03 -10.51 -5.66
CA LYS A 50 0.32 -9.09 -5.78
C LYS A 50 -0.89 -8.15 -5.67
N LEU A 51 -0.73 -7.05 -4.95
CA LEU A 51 -1.67 -5.93 -4.97
C LEU A 51 -0.97 -4.61 -5.32
N SER A 52 -1.49 -3.87 -6.29
CA SER A 52 -1.08 -2.48 -6.54
C SER A 52 -2.20 -1.53 -6.12
N VAL A 53 -1.87 -0.46 -5.39
CA VAL A 53 -2.83 0.57 -4.99
C VAL A 53 -2.29 1.93 -5.39
N SER A 54 -3.09 2.71 -6.11
CA SER A 54 -2.71 4.04 -6.59
C SER A 54 -3.59 5.15 -6.01
N PHE A 55 -2.96 6.22 -5.54
CA PHE A 55 -3.62 7.40 -5.01
C PHE A 55 -3.32 8.65 -5.88
N GLU A 56 -4.18 9.67 -5.79
CA GLU A 56 -3.88 11.07 -6.14
C GLU A 56 -3.92 11.92 -4.86
N GLU A 57 -3.50 13.19 -4.92
CA GLU A 57 -3.40 14.06 -3.73
C GLU A 57 -4.73 14.14 -2.95
N GLU A 58 -5.86 14.20 -3.66
CA GLU A 58 -7.21 14.24 -3.11
C GLU A 58 -7.71 12.92 -2.53
N SER A 59 -7.04 11.81 -2.86
CA SER A 59 -7.40 10.47 -2.41
C SER A 59 -6.45 9.88 -1.38
N VAL A 60 -5.49 10.67 -0.90
CA VAL A 60 -4.59 10.22 0.16
C VAL A 60 -5.42 9.94 1.42
N PRO A 61 -5.32 8.74 2.01
CA PRO A 61 -6.08 8.41 3.22
C PRO A 61 -5.83 9.40 4.35
N SER A 62 -6.89 9.98 4.90
CA SER A 62 -6.81 10.89 6.05
C SER A 62 -6.54 10.17 7.38
N GLY A 63 -6.90 8.90 7.44
CA GLY A 63 -6.68 8.00 8.56
C GLY A 63 -5.44 7.14 8.37
N GLN A 64 -5.56 5.84 8.66
CA GLN A 64 -4.44 4.90 8.66
C GLN A 64 -4.48 3.96 7.45
N ILE A 65 -3.29 3.59 6.98
CA ILE A 65 -3.10 2.48 6.05
C ILE A 65 -2.49 1.31 6.82
N LEU A 66 -3.19 0.16 6.84
CA LEU A 66 -2.68 -1.09 7.40
C LEU A 66 -2.53 -2.13 6.29
N LEU A 67 -1.33 -2.66 6.15
CA LEU A 67 -0.97 -3.62 5.11
C LEU A 67 -0.53 -4.93 5.75
N ASN A 68 -1.12 -6.04 5.33
CA ASN A 68 -0.71 -7.38 5.72
C ASN A 68 -0.39 -8.20 4.47
N ILE A 69 0.87 -8.59 4.31
CA ILE A 69 1.36 -9.33 3.15
C ILE A 69 1.87 -10.68 3.64
N GLY A 70 1.18 -11.77 3.31
CA GLY A 70 1.56 -13.13 3.66
C GLY A 70 2.77 -13.61 2.86
N ALA A 71 2.55 -13.94 1.58
CA ALA A 71 3.55 -14.43 0.64
C ALA A 71 3.40 -13.73 -0.72
N GLY A 72 4.02 -12.54 -0.89
CA GLY A 72 3.71 -11.74 -2.06
C GLY A 72 4.31 -10.36 -2.12
N ALA A 73 3.69 -9.50 -2.93
CA ALA A 73 4.13 -8.13 -3.11
C ALA A 73 2.97 -7.14 -3.00
N MET A 74 3.23 -5.99 -2.39
CA MET A 74 2.35 -4.83 -2.49
C MET A 74 3.12 -3.65 -3.07
N ILE A 75 2.45 -2.88 -3.94
CA ILE A 75 2.97 -1.63 -4.48
C ILE A 75 1.99 -0.52 -4.11
N LEU A 76 2.50 0.54 -3.48
CA LEU A 76 1.77 1.77 -3.26
C LEU A 76 2.34 2.86 -4.16
N GLU A 77 1.49 3.41 -5.02
CA GLU A 77 1.83 4.57 -5.86
C GLU A 77 1.28 5.83 -5.20
N ILE A 78 2.19 6.66 -4.69
CA ILE A 78 1.89 7.84 -3.88
C ILE A 78 2.28 9.09 -4.66
N PRO A 79 1.46 10.16 -4.66
CA PRO A 79 1.85 11.44 -5.26
C PRO A 79 3.10 12.02 -4.60
N SER A 80 4.06 12.49 -5.41
CA SER A 80 5.34 13.05 -4.94
C SER A 80 5.23 14.23 -3.96
N GLY A 81 4.12 14.97 -3.95
CA GLY A 81 3.86 16.05 -3.00
C GLY A 81 3.49 15.59 -1.57
N VAL A 82 3.19 14.31 -1.38
CA VAL A 82 2.70 13.75 -0.12
C VAL A 82 3.86 13.30 0.75
N GLY A 83 3.82 13.66 2.03
CA GLY A 83 4.75 13.13 3.02
C GLY A 83 4.23 11.82 3.59
N TYR A 84 5.09 10.83 3.83
CA TYR A 84 4.68 9.58 4.46
C TYR A 84 5.62 9.11 5.55
N GLN A 85 5.03 8.49 6.57
CA GLN A 85 5.73 7.71 7.57
C GLN A 85 5.29 6.24 7.44
N ILE A 86 6.26 5.33 7.50
CA ILE A 86 6.04 3.90 7.39
C ILE A 86 6.64 3.24 8.63
N GLY A 87 5.80 2.54 9.41
CA GLY A 87 6.24 1.50 10.32
C GLY A 87 6.14 0.15 9.62
N TYR A 88 7.13 -0.72 9.78
CA TYR A 88 7.08 -2.05 9.20
C TYR A 88 7.65 -3.13 10.13
N ASP A 89 7.09 -4.34 9.98
CA ASP A 89 7.61 -5.63 10.47
C ASP A 89 7.76 -6.56 9.27
N LEU A 90 8.98 -7.01 9.01
CA LEU A 90 9.40 -7.80 7.86
C LEU A 90 10.00 -9.12 8.35
N GLY A 91 9.36 -10.24 8.00
CA GLY A 91 9.89 -11.57 8.20
C GLY A 91 11.05 -11.87 7.25
N VAL A 92 10.75 -12.06 5.95
CA VAL A 92 11.76 -12.31 4.91
C VAL A 92 11.44 -11.53 3.65
N GLY A 93 12.37 -10.66 3.24
CA GLY A 93 12.29 -10.02 1.93
C GLY A 93 12.77 -8.58 1.94
N LYS A 94 11.96 -7.65 1.40
CA LYS A 94 12.41 -6.26 1.14
C LYS A 94 11.31 -5.22 1.31
N ILE A 95 11.64 -4.10 1.94
CA ILE A 95 10.88 -2.85 1.89
C ILE A 95 11.63 -1.88 0.97
N LYS A 96 10.99 -1.45 -0.10
CA LYS A 96 11.59 -0.57 -1.12
C LYS A 96 10.90 0.79 -1.13
N ILE A 97 11.66 1.85 -1.00
CA ILE A 97 11.18 3.23 -1.14
C ILE A 97 11.91 3.89 -2.31
N GLY A 98 11.16 4.34 -3.32
CA GLY A 98 11.75 4.98 -4.51
C GLY A 98 12.79 4.08 -5.20
N GLY A 99 12.56 2.77 -5.20
CA GLY A 99 13.47 1.75 -5.75
C GLY A 99 14.67 1.38 -4.88
N LYS A 100 14.88 2.05 -3.73
CA LYS A 100 15.95 1.72 -2.76
C LYS A 100 15.43 0.79 -1.69
N ASP A 101 16.17 -0.28 -1.43
CA ASP A 101 15.90 -1.20 -0.32
C ASP A 101 16.30 -0.52 1.00
N ILE A 102 15.36 -0.37 1.92
CA ILE A 102 15.57 0.26 3.23
C ILE A 102 15.62 -0.75 4.38
N SER A 103 15.30 -2.02 4.09
CA SER A 103 15.26 -3.10 5.08
C SER A 103 16.59 -3.86 5.15
N ASP A 104 17.67 -3.16 5.49
CA ASP A 104 18.98 -3.80 5.59
C ASP A 104 19.02 -4.89 6.69
N SER A 105 19.85 -5.88 6.44
CA SER A 105 19.72 -7.32 6.64
C SER A 105 19.64 -7.85 8.08
N LEU A 106 19.48 -6.99 9.08
CA LEU A 106 19.48 -7.36 10.50
C LEU A 106 18.29 -6.84 11.30
N ASP A 107 17.61 -5.79 10.83
CA ASP A 107 16.42 -5.28 11.49
C ASP A 107 15.16 -5.69 10.72
N THR A 108 14.38 -6.55 11.37
CA THR A 108 13.08 -6.99 10.86
C THR A 108 12.03 -5.93 11.08
N ASN A 109 12.24 -4.99 12.00
CA ASN A 109 11.32 -3.91 12.29
C ASN A 109 11.95 -2.57 11.93
N GLY A 110 11.16 -1.60 11.50
CA GLY A 110 11.74 -0.32 11.19
C GLY A 110 10.72 0.78 11.03
N LYS A 111 11.25 2.00 10.99
CA LYS A 111 10.49 3.20 10.65
C LYS A 111 11.22 3.97 9.58
N TYR A 112 10.46 4.50 8.63
CA TYR A 112 10.94 5.35 7.58
C TYR A 112 10.03 6.58 7.45
N GLU A 113 10.63 7.75 7.27
CA GLU A 113 9.91 8.97 6.91
C GLU A 113 10.43 9.44 5.55
N SER A 114 9.52 9.86 4.68
CA SER A 114 9.89 10.47 3.40
C SER A 114 10.62 11.80 3.63
N GLU A 115 11.49 12.18 2.69
CA GLU A 115 12.33 13.40 2.81
C GLU A 115 11.50 14.68 3.03
N ASN A 116 10.29 14.74 2.47
CA ASN A 116 9.36 15.87 2.58
C ASN A 116 8.40 15.76 3.79
N TYR A 117 8.44 14.68 4.60
CA TYR A 117 7.43 14.42 5.62
C TYR A 117 7.24 15.57 6.62
N ALA A 118 8.32 16.23 7.02
CA ALA A 118 8.27 17.36 7.96
C ALA A 118 7.50 18.57 7.40
N THR A 119 7.63 18.84 6.10
CA THR A 119 7.14 20.06 5.44
C THR A 119 5.89 19.84 4.59
N ALA A 120 5.54 18.60 4.29
CA ALA A 120 4.40 18.25 3.47
C ALA A 120 3.07 18.69 4.12
N LYS A 121 2.18 19.25 3.31
CA LYS A 121 0.83 19.66 3.73
C LYS A 121 -0.08 18.45 3.92
N ILE A 122 0.05 17.48 3.04
CA ILE A 122 -0.70 16.21 3.08
C ILE A 122 0.28 15.15 3.58
N LYS A 123 -0.16 14.37 4.57
CA LYS A 123 0.64 13.32 5.19
C LYS A 123 -0.14 12.03 5.26
N MET A 124 0.56 10.91 5.22
CA MET A 124 -0.03 9.58 5.40
C MET A 124 0.81 8.74 6.37
N ILE A 125 0.12 7.89 7.11
CA ILE A 125 0.71 6.94 8.06
C ILE A 125 0.42 5.54 7.59
N ILE A 126 1.49 4.77 7.39
CA ILE A 126 1.45 3.41 6.86
C ILE A 126 2.05 2.48 7.92
N GLU A 127 1.34 1.42 8.25
CA GLU A 127 1.87 0.30 9.04
C GLU A 127 1.79 -0.96 8.19
N ALA A 128 2.90 -1.70 8.10
CA ALA A 128 3.00 -2.86 7.21
C ALA A 128 3.58 -4.08 7.92
N ASN A 129 2.89 -5.21 7.83
CA ASN A 129 3.43 -6.51 8.20
C ASN A 129 3.68 -7.33 6.93
N VAL A 130 4.91 -7.81 6.75
CA VAL A 130 5.32 -8.56 5.56
C VAL A 130 5.94 -9.88 6.00
N GLY A 131 5.22 -10.99 5.81
CA GLY A 131 5.71 -12.33 6.14
C GLY A 131 6.86 -12.74 5.23
N VAL A 132 6.56 -12.99 3.96
CA VAL A 132 7.54 -13.32 2.91
C VAL A 132 7.25 -12.52 1.66
N GLY A 133 8.18 -11.63 1.26
CA GLY A 133 8.08 -10.90 0.00
C GLY A 133 8.43 -9.42 0.11
N SER A 134 7.61 -8.53 -0.45
CA SER A 134 7.99 -7.12 -0.51
C SER A 134 6.87 -6.12 -0.44
N LEU A 135 7.15 -4.98 0.19
CA LEU A 135 6.41 -3.75 0.02
C LEU A 135 7.25 -2.77 -0.80
N SER A 136 6.69 -2.22 -1.87
CA SER A 136 7.27 -1.11 -2.61
C SER A 136 6.42 0.13 -2.45
N VAL A 137 7.06 1.26 -2.19
CA VAL A 137 6.45 2.58 -2.23
C VAL A 137 7.12 3.39 -3.34
N GLU A 138 6.30 3.82 -4.29
CA GLU A 138 6.74 4.51 -5.49
C GLU A 138 6.11 5.89 -5.54
N ASN A 139 6.94 6.92 -5.70
CA ASN A 139 6.46 8.28 -5.89
C ASN A 139 6.20 8.53 -7.37
N LYS A 140 5.08 9.14 -7.70
CA LYS A 140 4.73 9.58 -9.06
C LYS A 140 4.52 11.09 -9.18
#